data_AF-A0A1Y1X9E8-F1
#
_entry.id   AF-A0A1Y1X9E8-F1
#
_cell.length_a   1.000
_cell.length_b   1.000
_cell.length_c   1.000
_cell.angle_alpha   90.00
_cell.angle_beta   90.00
_cell.angle_gamma   90.00
#
_symmetry.space_group_name_H-M   'P 1'
#
loop_
_entity.id
_entity.type
_entity.pdbx_description
1 polymer ?
#
loop_
_entity_poly.entity_id
_entity_poly.type
_entity_poly.pdbx_seq_one_letter_code
_entity_poly.pdbx_strand_id
1 'polypeptide(L)'
;MLPTLSQSGDYIFIDKLASKKKYRKGKIVIAKPQKLFFPNYESKNNYKVCKRIVGEPGDIIIVPFIMDDFLNGNLVPEGHVWLQGDNIYDSVDSRDYGPVPIKDIDGIVRFKVVQY
;
A
#
# COMPACT_ATOMS: atom_id res chain seq x y z
N MET A 1 9.26 2.88 2.75
CA MET A 1 9.29 1.41 2.92
C MET A 1 10.55 0.95 3.68
N LEU A 2 11.26 1.85 4.37
CA LEU A 2 12.34 1.45 5.28
C LEU A 2 11.77 0.58 6.42
N PRO A 3 12.54 -0.40 6.93
CA PRO A 3 13.85 -0.84 6.47
C PRO A 3 13.79 -1.87 5.31
N THR A 4 12.61 -2.32 4.92
CA THR A 4 12.46 -3.37 3.90
C THR A 4 13.02 -2.97 2.55
N LEU A 5 12.70 -1.76 2.10
CA LEU A 5 13.28 -1.14 0.92
C LEU A 5 14.01 0.14 1.32
N SER A 6 15.23 0.29 0.82
CA SER A 6 16.09 1.47 0.98
C SER A 6 15.42 2.72 0.41
N GLN A 7 15.83 3.91 0.88
CA GLN A 7 15.30 5.18 0.37
C GLN A 7 15.60 5.36 -1.13
N SER A 8 16.72 4.83 -1.59
CA SER A 8 17.14 4.77 -2.99
C SER A 8 18.06 3.57 -3.22
N GLY A 9 18.30 3.22 -4.49
CA GLY A 9 19.28 2.20 -4.89
C GLY A 9 18.76 0.75 -4.95
N ASP A 10 17.63 0.44 -4.32
CA ASP A 10 17.03 -0.89 -4.42
C ASP A 10 16.39 -1.12 -5.80
N TYR A 11 16.76 -2.22 -6.45
CA TYR A 11 16.04 -2.74 -7.61
C TYR A 11 15.02 -3.78 -7.16
N ILE A 12 13.80 -3.71 -7.67
CA ILE A 12 12.71 -4.62 -7.27
C ILE A 12 12.11 -5.33 -8.49
N PHE A 13 11.78 -6.60 -8.32
CA PHE A 13 11.00 -7.34 -9.32
C PHE A 13 9.51 -7.25 -8.99
N ILE A 14 8.73 -6.77 -9.95
CA ILE A 14 7.28 -6.57 -9.83
C ILE A 14 6.55 -7.59 -10.71
N ASP A 15 5.82 -8.50 -10.08
CA ASP A 15 4.91 -9.43 -10.75
C ASP A 15 3.57 -8.74 -11.01
N LYS A 16 3.39 -8.26 -12.25
CA LYS A 16 2.15 -7.61 -12.74
C LYS A 16 1.08 -8.60 -13.22
N LEU A 17 1.45 -9.89 -13.34
CA LEU A 17 0.55 -10.95 -13.84
C LEU A 17 -0.12 -11.70 -12.69
N ALA A 18 0.21 -11.37 -11.45
CA ALA A 18 -0.39 -11.95 -10.27
C ALA A 18 -1.93 -11.83 -10.31
N SER A 19 -2.60 -12.97 -10.16
CA SER A 19 -4.06 -12.99 -9.98
C SER A 19 -4.46 -12.15 -8.77
N LYS A 20 -5.64 -11.51 -8.84
CA LYS A 20 -6.21 -10.73 -7.73
C LYS A 20 -6.26 -11.50 -6.39
N LYS A 21 -6.42 -12.83 -6.45
CA LYS A 21 -6.41 -13.72 -5.27
C LYS A 21 -5.07 -13.73 -4.51
N LYS A 22 -3.98 -13.24 -5.11
CA LYS A 22 -2.64 -13.20 -4.51
C LYS A 22 -2.35 -11.90 -3.77
N TYR A 23 -3.21 -10.87 -3.88
CA TYR A 23 -3.11 -9.65 -3.09
C TYR A 23 -3.57 -9.92 -1.66
N ARG A 24 -2.65 -10.49 -0.88
CA ARG A 24 -2.87 -10.99 0.48
C ARG A 24 -2.01 -10.21 1.48
N LYS A 25 -2.36 -10.28 2.77
CA LYS A 25 -1.58 -9.73 3.89
C LYS A 25 -0.10 -10.08 3.79
N GLY A 26 0.73 -9.10 4.14
CA GLY A 26 2.18 -9.20 4.10
C GLY A 26 2.80 -8.99 2.72
N LYS A 27 2.04 -9.04 1.62
CA LYS A 27 2.56 -8.72 0.28
C LYS A 27 2.87 -7.24 0.16
N ILE A 28 4.00 -6.92 -0.47
CA ILE A 28 4.35 -5.57 -0.88
C ILE A 28 3.83 -5.38 -2.29
N VAL A 29 3.17 -4.27 -2.55
CA VAL A 29 2.52 -3.99 -3.82
C VAL A 29 2.88 -2.61 -4.33
N ILE A 30 2.88 -2.48 -5.66
CA ILE A 30 2.90 -1.20 -6.35
C ILE A 30 1.46 -0.83 -6.68
N ALA A 31 1.04 0.37 -6.32
CA ALA A 31 -0.33 0.83 -6.53
C ALA A 31 -0.37 2.26 -7.05
N LYS A 32 -1.52 2.65 -7.59
CA LYS A 32 -1.80 4.04 -7.92
C LYS A 32 -1.92 4.87 -6.63
N PRO A 33 -1.35 6.08 -6.61
CA PRO A 33 -1.55 7.03 -5.51
C PRO A 33 -3.00 7.48 -5.38
N GLN A 34 -3.43 7.77 -4.15
CA GLN A 34 -4.75 8.36 -3.91
C GLN A 34 -4.72 9.86 -4.19
N LYS A 35 -5.54 10.31 -5.16
CA LYS A 35 -5.52 11.68 -5.69
C LYS A 35 -5.63 12.77 -4.62
N LEU A 36 -6.40 12.53 -3.57
CA LEU A 36 -6.60 13.47 -2.47
C LEU A 36 -5.28 13.82 -1.74
N PHE A 37 -4.37 12.84 -1.62
CA PHE A 37 -3.10 12.99 -0.89
C PHE A 37 -1.89 13.20 -1.81
N PHE A 38 -2.04 12.84 -3.09
CA PHE A 38 -1.03 13.03 -4.11
C PHE A 38 -1.63 13.81 -5.28
N PRO A 39 -1.93 15.11 -5.09
CA PRO A 39 -2.51 15.92 -6.15
C PRO A 39 -1.56 15.95 -7.36
N ASN A 40 -2.14 15.96 -8.55
CA ASN A 40 -1.41 15.98 -9.82
C ASN A 40 -0.47 14.78 -10.05
N TYR A 41 -0.64 13.66 -9.35
CA TYR A 41 0.19 12.47 -9.60
C TYR A 41 0.06 11.97 -11.06
N GLU A 42 -1.08 12.20 -11.70
CA GLU A 42 -1.34 11.82 -13.10
C GLU A 42 -0.49 12.61 -14.10
N SER A 43 -0.08 13.84 -13.79
CA SER A 43 0.83 14.61 -14.65
C SER A 43 2.28 14.13 -14.52
N LYS A 44 2.60 13.38 -13.46
CA LYS A 44 3.90 12.74 -13.27
C LYS A 44 3.85 11.36 -13.94
N ASN A 45 4.48 11.25 -15.10
CA ASN A 45 4.50 10.01 -15.87
C ASN A 45 4.94 8.83 -14.98
N ASN A 46 4.10 7.79 -14.91
CA ASN A 46 4.34 6.56 -14.15
C ASN A 46 4.60 6.76 -12.63
N TYR A 47 4.04 7.79 -12.00
CA TYR A 47 4.14 7.96 -10.55
C TYR A 47 3.29 6.92 -9.80
N LYS A 48 3.93 6.15 -8.90
CA LYS A 48 3.33 5.03 -8.15
C LYS A 48 3.72 5.08 -6.68
N VAL A 49 2.95 4.39 -5.84
CA VAL A 49 3.29 4.16 -4.44
C VAL A 49 3.64 2.69 -4.20
N CYS A 50 4.56 2.45 -3.26
CA CYS A 50 4.94 1.11 -2.81
C CYS A 50 4.56 0.95 -1.34
N LYS A 51 3.69 0.00 -1.02
CA LYS A 51 3.14 -0.23 0.33
C LYS A 51 2.95 -1.73 0.60
N ARG A 52 2.78 -2.10 1.86
CA ARG A 52 2.46 -3.47 2.28
C ARG A 52 0.96 -3.62 2.55
N ILE A 53 0.38 -4.73 2.12
CA ILE A 53 -0.98 -5.12 2.49
C ILE A 53 -0.97 -5.53 3.96
N VAL A 54 -1.70 -4.77 4.79
CA VAL A 54 -1.91 -5.04 6.22
C VAL A 54 -3.29 -5.63 6.47
N GLY A 55 -4.28 -5.28 5.65
CA GLY A 55 -5.66 -5.76 5.74
C GLY A 55 -6.21 -6.23 4.39
N GLU A 56 -7.06 -7.25 4.45
CA GLU A 56 -7.81 -7.91 3.38
C GLU A 56 -9.32 -7.67 3.56
N PRO A 57 -10.15 -7.93 2.54
CA PRO A 57 -11.60 -7.87 2.69
C PRO A 57 -12.13 -8.58 3.94
N GLY A 58 -13.00 -7.89 4.68
CA GLY A 58 -13.60 -8.38 5.92
C GLY A 58 -12.79 -8.10 7.19
N ASP A 59 -11.54 -7.66 7.08
CA ASP A 59 -10.77 -7.26 8.26
C ASP A 59 -11.27 -5.96 8.86
N ILE A 60 -11.15 -5.85 10.20
CA ILE A 60 -11.34 -4.61 10.94
C ILE A 60 -9.97 -4.11 11.40
N ILE A 61 -9.54 -2.95 10.89
CA ILE A 61 -8.23 -2.36 11.21
C ILE A 61 -8.39 -1.22 12.22
N ILE A 62 -7.77 -1.36 13.39
CA ILE A 62 -7.76 -0.33 14.43
C ILE A 62 -6.53 0.57 14.19
N VAL A 63 -6.76 1.88 14.06
CA VAL A 63 -5.70 2.87 13.86
C VAL A 63 -5.62 3.75 15.10
N PRO A 64 -4.58 3.62 15.93
CA PRO A 64 -4.56 4.22 17.27
C PRO A 64 -4.39 5.76 17.33
N PHE A 65 -4.21 6.45 16.21
CA PHE A 65 -3.80 7.87 16.19
C PHE A 65 -4.75 8.83 15.44
N ILE A 66 -5.91 8.39 14.98
CA ILE A 66 -6.90 9.27 14.32
C ILE A 66 -8.12 9.42 15.23
N MET A 67 -8.44 10.67 15.58
CA MET A 67 -9.40 11.02 16.64
C MET A 67 -10.84 10.56 16.36
N ASP A 68 -11.46 10.11 17.46
CA ASP A 68 -12.86 9.78 17.78
C ASP A 68 -13.67 8.81 16.90
N ASP A 69 -13.70 8.89 15.57
CA ASP A 69 -14.62 8.03 14.78
C ASP A 69 -14.02 6.66 14.39
N PHE A 70 -12.70 6.46 14.56
CA PHE A 70 -11.99 5.22 14.20
C PHE A 70 -11.75 4.23 15.35
N LEU A 71 -12.21 4.52 16.56
CA LEU A 71 -12.24 3.52 17.65
C LEU A 71 -13.13 2.31 17.33
N ASN A 72 -14.07 2.47 16.38
CA ASN A 72 -14.92 1.39 15.87
C ASN A 72 -14.22 0.45 14.87
N GLY A 73 -12.96 0.74 14.53
CA GLY A 73 -12.19 -0.03 13.56
C GLY A 73 -12.65 0.20 12.11
N ASN A 74 -11.70 0.07 11.20
CA ASN A 74 -11.92 0.25 9.77
C ASN A 74 -12.22 -1.08 9.12
N LEU A 75 -13.47 -1.32 8.75
CA LEU A 75 -13.81 -2.48 7.92
C LEU A 75 -13.19 -2.31 6.53
N VAL A 76 -12.39 -3.28 6.10
CA VAL A 76 -11.88 -3.36 4.73
C VAL A 76 -12.97 -3.96 3.83
N PRO A 77 -13.54 -3.20 2.87
CA PRO A 77 -14.62 -3.71 2.04
C PRO A 77 -14.17 -4.80 1.06
N GLU A 78 -15.12 -5.55 0.53
CA GLU A 78 -14.87 -6.45 -0.60
C GLU A 78 -14.22 -5.73 -1.77
N GLY A 79 -13.26 -6.40 -2.42
CA GLY A 79 -12.47 -5.83 -3.50
C GLY A 79 -11.46 -4.74 -3.10
N HIS A 80 -11.25 -4.49 -1.80
CA HIS A 80 -10.28 -3.52 -1.28
C HIS A 80 -9.22 -4.19 -0.40
N VAL A 81 -8.13 -3.46 -0.16
CA VAL A 81 -7.08 -3.84 0.79
C VAL A 81 -6.67 -2.62 1.62
N TRP A 82 -6.18 -2.86 2.83
CA TRP A 82 -5.56 -1.83 3.65
C TRP A 82 -4.04 -1.82 3.42
N LEU A 83 -3.49 -0.70 2.95
CA LEU A 83 -2.08 -0.55 2.63
C LEU A 83 -1.37 0.32 3.67
N GLN A 84 -0.22 -0.12 4.20
CA GLN A 84 0.64 0.71 5.05
C GLN A 84 2.10 0.65 4.61
N GLY A 85 2.84 1.72 4.86
CA GLY A 85 4.28 1.72 4.69
C GLY A 85 4.97 1.11 5.91
N ASP A 86 6.08 0.40 5.67
CA ASP A 86 6.85 -0.22 6.76
C ASP A 86 7.51 0.82 7.71
N ASN A 87 7.75 2.03 7.21
CA ASN A 87 8.16 3.16 8.05
C ASN A 87 6.90 3.90 8.51
N ILE A 88 6.37 3.49 9.66
CA ILE A 88 5.07 3.99 10.16
C ILE A 88 5.06 5.50 10.40
N TYR A 89 6.21 6.12 10.69
CA TYR A 89 6.34 7.54 11.00
C TYR A 89 6.46 8.44 9.76
N ASP A 90 6.75 7.85 8.60
CA ASP A 90 6.98 8.58 7.35
C ASP A 90 6.32 7.83 6.19
N SER A 91 4.99 7.78 6.26
CA SER A 91 4.19 7.10 5.25
C SER A 91 2.79 7.67 5.21
N VAL A 92 2.47 8.35 4.10
CA VAL A 92 1.08 8.61 3.71
C VAL A 92 0.51 7.33 3.11
N ASP A 93 -0.48 6.74 3.78
CA ASP A 93 -1.05 5.44 3.45
C ASP A 93 -2.53 5.26 3.86
N SER A 94 -3.05 4.03 3.95
CA SER A 94 -4.46 3.80 4.28
C SER A 94 -4.86 4.35 5.64
N ARG A 95 -3.92 4.64 6.53
CA ARG A 95 -4.23 5.39 7.76
C ARG A 95 -4.79 6.77 7.42
N ASP A 96 -4.30 7.41 6.37
CA ASP A 96 -4.72 8.74 5.95
C ASP A 96 -5.94 8.70 5.00
N TYR A 97 -5.95 7.75 4.05
CA TYR A 97 -6.95 7.70 2.97
C TYR A 97 -7.90 6.50 2.98
N GLY A 98 -7.79 5.61 3.96
CA GLY A 98 -8.63 4.41 4.07
C GLY A 98 -8.28 3.28 3.09
N PRO A 99 -9.19 2.30 2.91
CA PRO A 99 -8.96 1.12 2.06
C PRO A 99 -8.74 1.47 0.58
N VAL A 100 -7.86 0.72 -0.08
CA VAL A 100 -7.50 0.91 -1.51
C VAL A 100 -8.14 -0.18 -2.37
N PRO A 101 -8.79 0.18 -3.50
CA PRO A 101 -9.32 -0.81 -4.43
C PRO A 101 -8.22 -1.70 -5.02
N ILE A 102 -8.45 -3.02 -5.06
CA ILE A 102 -7.51 -3.98 -5.68
C ILE A 102 -7.26 -3.65 -7.16
N LYS A 103 -8.23 -3.04 -7.86
CA LYS A 103 -8.08 -2.59 -9.26
C LYS A 103 -7.01 -1.51 -9.47
N ASP A 104 -6.60 -0.83 -8.40
CA ASP A 104 -5.58 0.21 -8.44
C ASP A 104 -4.20 -0.31 -8.03
N ILE A 105 -4.07 -1.62 -7.78
CA ILE A 105 -2.79 -2.31 -7.61
C ILE A 105 -2.25 -2.74 -8.98
N ASP A 106 -1.02 -2.35 -9.28
CA ASP A 106 -0.35 -2.67 -10.55
C ASP A 106 0.51 -3.94 -10.50
N GLY A 107 0.84 -4.44 -9.30
CA GLY A 107 1.58 -5.70 -9.15
C GLY A 107 2.17 -5.93 -7.76
N ILE A 108 2.70 -7.14 -7.56
CA ILE A 108 3.32 -7.58 -6.30
C ILE A 108 4.83 -7.50 -6.41
N VAL A 109 5.50 -6.89 -5.44
CA VAL A 109 6.96 -6.95 -5.29
C VAL A 109 7.34 -8.34 -4.75
N ARG A 110 8.10 -9.12 -5.53
CA ARG A 110 8.47 -10.50 -5.17
C ARG A 110 9.81 -10.59 -4.45
N PHE A 111 10.79 -9.80 -4.91
CA PHE A 111 12.12 -9.75 -4.33
C PHE A 111 12.77 -8.41 -4.67
N LYS A 112 13.74 -8.03 -3.83
CA LYS A 112 14.67 -6.94 -4.10
C LYS A 112 16.03 -7.53 -4.48
N VAL A 113 16.74 -6.86 -5.37
CA VAL A 113 18.14 -7.14 -5.70
C VAL A 113 18.97 -6.10 -4.98
N VAL A 114 19.89 -6.57 -4.13
CA VAL A 114 20.82 -5.71 -3.39
C VAL A 114 22.09 -5.61 -4.21
N GLN A 115 22.51 -4.38 -4.52
CA GLN A 115 23.79 -4.12 -5.14
C GLN A 115 24.82 -4.00 -4.01
N TYR A 116 25.84 -4.85 -4.05
CA TYR A 116 26.99 -4.80 -3.13
C TYR A 116 28.03 -3.81 -3.63
#